data_AF-A0A137QFH2-F1
#
_entry.id   AF-A0A137QFH2-F1
#
_cell.length_a   1.000
_cell.length_b   1.000
_cell.length_c   1.000
_cell.angle_alpha   90.00
_cell.angle_beta   90.00
_cell.angle_gamma   90.00
#
_symmetry.space_group_name_H-M   'P 1'
#
loop_
_entity.id
_entity.type
_entity.pdbx_description
1 polymer ?
#
loop_
_entity_poly.entity_id
_entity_poly.type
_entity_poly.pdbx_seq_one_letter_code
_entity_poly.pdbx_strand_id
1 'polypeptide(L)' 'YKLTPKELQELNEFLDENLKKQYIQLLKSLMASSFFFIGKKDGKLQPCQDYQYLTCIPKRTCIPFPTLPLFSIN' A
#
# COMPACT_ATOMS: atom_id res chain seq x y z
N TYR A 1 4.88 14.49 0.46
CA TYR A 1 3.56 14.57 1.11
C TYR A 1 3.75 15.12 2.52
N LYS A 2 2.89 16.04 2.98
CA LYS A 2 2.93 16.55 4.37
C LYS A 2 1.75 15.94 5.11
N LEU A 3 2.01 15.17 6.17
CA LEU A 3 0.97 14.55 6.98
C LEU A 3 0.28 15.60 7.84
N THR A 4 -1.05 15.56 7.86
CA THR A 4 -1.86 16.32 8.82
C THR A 4 -1.77 15.69 10.22
N PRO A 5 -2.10 16.41 11.30
CA PRO A 5 -2.06 15.86 12.65
C PRO A 5 -2.90 14.60 12.83
N LYS A 6 -4.07 14.54 12.18
CA LYS A 6 -4.96 13.38 12.19
C LYS A 6 -4.32 12.17 11.50
N GLU A 7 -3.71 12.37 10.34
CA GLU A 7 -3.01 11.30 9.62
C GLU A 7 -1.77 10.82 10.37
N LEU A 8 -1.10 11.70 11.12
CA LEU A 8 0.04 11.31 11.96
C LEU A 8 -0.38 10.36 13.09
N GLN A 9 -1.54 10.63 13.72
CA GLN A 9 -2.08 9.75 14.74
C GLN A 9 -2.41 8.36 14.16
N GLU A 10 -3.14 8.33 13.04
CA GLU A 10 -3.49 7.09 12.33
C GLU A 10 -2.24 6.34 11.86
N LEU A 11 -1.18 7.05 11.47
CA LEU A 11 0.10 6.45 11.10
C LEU A 11 0.75 5.74 12.29
N ASN A 12 0.80 6.37 13.46
CA ASN A 12 1.37 5.75 14.65
C ASN A 12 0.58 4.50 15.06
N GLU A 13 -0.76 4.58 15.06
CA GLU A 13 -1.63 3.44 15.34
C GLU A 13 -1.42 2.31 14.31
N PHE A 14 -1.31 2.65 13.03
CA PHE A 14 -1.00 1.69 11.97
C PHE A 14 0.36 1.02 12.17
N LEU A 15 1.40 1.79 12.50
CA LEU A 15 2.74 1.23 12.72
C LEU A 15 2.75 0.28 13.91
N ASP A 16 2.19 0.68 15.05
CA ASP A 16 2.15 -0.15 16.25
C ASP A 16 1.42 -1.48 16.00
N GLU A 17 0.27 -1.44 15.35
CA GLU A 17 -0.51 -2.65 15.06
C GLU A 17 0.19 -3.60 14.09
N ASN A 18 0.84 -3.07 13.04
CA ASN A 18 1.54 -3.90 12.07
C ASN A 18 2.89 -4.42 12.61
N LEU A 19 3.55 -3.67 13.51
CA LEU A 19 4.74 -4.14 14.24
C LEU A 19 4.39 -5.27 15.21
N LYS A 20 3.29 -5.14 15.97
CA LYS A 20 2.81 -6.22 16.86
C LYS A 20 2.47 -7.48 16.08
N LYS A 21 1.83 -7.33 14.91
CA LYS A 21 1.49 -8.45 14.00
C LYS A 21 2.70 -9.02 13.25
N GLN A 22 3.87 -8.37 13.37
CA GLN A 22 5.09 -8.73 12.62
C GLN A 22 4.91 -8.68 11.10
N TYR A 23 3.97 -7.88 10.60
CA TYR A 23 3.78 -7.65 9.16
C TYR A 23 4.83 -6.71 8.58
N ILE A 24 5.29 -5.77 9.41
CA ILE A 24 6.39 -4.86 9.08
C ILE A 24 7.48 -5.00 10.13
N GLN A 25 8.72 -4.78 9.70
CA GLN A 25 9.89 -4.75 10.56
C GLN A 25 10.68 -3.48 10.28
N LEU A 26 11.33 -2.94 11.30
CA LEU A 26 12.26 -1.83 11.14
C LEU A 26 13.43 -2.27 10.24
N LEU A 27 13.58 -1.60 9.11
CA LEU A 27 14.62 -1.86 8.12
C LEU A 27 15.40 -0.58 7.85
N LYS A 28 16.73 -0.69 7.79
CA LYS A 28 17.61 0.41 7.37
C LYS A 28 17.88 0.27 5.88
N SER A 29 17.05 0.93 5.07
CA SER A 29 17.16 0.90 3.62
C SER A 29 17.74 2.21 3.07
N LEU A 30 18.53 2.11 2.00
CA LEU A 30 18.96 3.27 1.19
C LEU A 30 17.81 3.85 0.35
N MET A 31 16.73 3.08 0.21
CA MET A 31 15.57 3.42 -0.60
C MET A 31 14.31 3.38 0.26
N ALA A 32 13.56 4.48 0.26
CA ALA A 32 12.25 4.58 0.88
C ALA A 32 11.25 5.08 -0.16
N SER A 33 10.03 4.56 -0.11
CA SER A 33 8.93 4.99 -0.96
C SER A 33 7.96 5.86 -0.13
N SER A 34 7.27 6.79 -0.79
CA SER A 34 6.35 7.70 -0.12
C SER A 34 5.13 6.99 0.44
N PHE A 35 4.73 7.38 1.64
CA PHE A 35 3.54 6.89 2.33
C PHE A 35 2.53 8.04 2.48
N PHE A 36 1.25 7.75 2.26
CA PHE A 36 0.17 8.72 2.34
C PHE A 36 -1.15 8.02 2.66
N PHE A 37 -2.19 8.80 3.01
CA PHE A 37 -3.52 8.25 3.30
C PHE A 37 -4.51 8.60 2.20
N ILE A 38 -5.43 7.68 1.94
CA ILE A 38 -6.56 7.87 1.03
C ILE A 38 -7.84 7.76 1.86
N GLY A 39 -8.72 8.75 1.73
CA GLY A 39 -10.05 8.71 2.34
C GLY A 39 -10.95 7.70 1.63
N LYS A 40 -11.53 6.76 2.38
CA LYS A 40 -12.64 5.91 1.91
C LYS A 40 -13.95 6.68 1.99
N LYS A 41 -14.96 6.20 1.23
CA LYS A 41 -16.34 6.70 1.31
C LYS A 41 -16.90 6.66 2.74
N ASP A 42 -16.46 5.69 3.54
CA ASP A 42 -16.88 5.50 4.94
C ASP A 42 -16.20 6.48 5.92
N GLY A 43 -15.43 7.46 5.43
CA GLY A 43 -14.71 8.44 6.25
C GLY A 43 -13.44 7.89 6.93
N LYS A 44 -13.16 6.60 6.80
CA LYS A 44 -11.92 5.96 7.25
C LYS A 44 -10.74 6.33 6.36
N LEU A 45 -9.57 6.46 6.96
CA LEU A 45 -8.31 6.64 6.23
C LEU A 45 -7.69 5.27 5.96
N GLN A 46 -7.30 5.03 4.71
CA GLN A 46 -6.54 3.85 4.34
C GLN A 46 -5.10 4.25 4.02
N PRO A 47 -4.10 3.67 4.71
CA PRO A 47 -2.70 3.89 4.36
C PRO A 47 -2.40 3.30 2.98
N CYS A 48 -1.69 4.07 2.16
CA CYS A 48 -1.22 3.67 0.84
C CYS A 48 0.24 4.07 0.68
N GLN A 49 1.03 3.16 0.11
CA GLN A 49 2.44 3.38 -0.16
C GLN A 49 2.66 3.38 -1.67
N ASP A 50 3.36 4.40 -2.18
CA ASP A 50 3.58 4.57 -3.61
C ASP A 50 4.76 3.73 -4.10
N TYR A 51 4.48 2.53 -4.59
CA TYR A 51 5.50 1.62 -5.12
C TYR A 51 5.87 1.86 -6.59
N GLN A 52 5.40 2.93 -7.23
CA GLN A 52 5.66 3.17 -8.65
C GLN A 52 7.16 3.17 -8.99
N TYR A 53 8.01 3.69 -8.11
CA TYR A 53 9.46 3.66 -8.34
C TYR A 53 10.05 2.24 -8.32
N LEU A 54 9.47 1.32 -7.52
CA LEU A 54 9.95 -0.06 -7.41
C LEU A 54 9.57 -0.91 -8.63
N THR A 55 8.45 -0.61 -9.29
CA THR A 55 8.00 -1.34 -10.49
C THR A 55 8.76 -0.94 -11.76
N CYS A 56 9.42 0.22 -11.77
CA CYS A 56 10.34 0.60 -12.84
C CYS A 56 11.67 -0.19 -12.81
N ILE A 57 12.02 -0.79 -11.67
CA ILE A 57 13.22 -1.63 -11.54
C ILE A 57 12.89 -3.01 -12.14
N PRO A 58 13.55 -3.44 -13.23
CA PRO A 58 13.13 -4.61 -13.97
C PRO A 58 13.43 -5.91 -13.21
N LYS A 59 12.38 -6.55 -12.69
CA LYS A 59 12.36 -8.00 -12.41
C LYS A 59 10.96 -8.54 -12.69
N ARG A 60 10.61 -8.64 -13.98
CA ARG A 60 9.28 -9.12 -14.41
C ARG A 60 9.27 -10.64 -14.45
N THR A 61 8.69 -11.27 -13.44
CA THR A 61 8.15 -12.63 -13.54
C THR A 61 6.69 -12.51 -13.93
N CYS A 62 6.39 -12.48 -15.23
CA CYS A 62 5.01 -12.45 -15.72
C CYS A 62 4.35 -13.80 -15.47
N ILE A 63 3.47 -13.86 -14.47
CA ILE A 63 2.58 -15.01 -14.24
C ILE A 63 1.28 -14.72 -14.99
N PRO A 64 0.83 -15.58 -15.91
CA PRO A 64 -0.42 -15.36 -16.65
C PRO A 64 -1.61 -15.47 -15.69
N PHE A 65 -2.44 -14.43 -15.65
CA PHE A 65 -3.71 -14.46 -14.93
C PHE A 65 -4.80 -15.00 -15.88
N PRO A 66 -5.64 -15.95 -15.46
CA PRO A 66 -6.69 -16.50 -16.32
C PRO A 66 -7.73 -15.43 -16.66
N THR A 67 -8.08 -15.32 -17.94
CA THR A 67 -9.16 -14.44 -18.41
C THR A 67 -10.52 -15.08 -18.09
N LEU A 68 -11.45 -14.29 -17.58
CA LEU A 68 -12.83 -14.76 -17.38
C LEU A 68 -13.51 -14.96 -18.74
N PRO A 69 -14.25 -16.05 -18.95
CA PRO A 69 -14.99 -16.27 -20.19
C PRO A 69 -16.11 -15.24 -20.32
N LEU A 70 -16.29 -14.71 -21.53
CA LEU A 70 -17.43 -13.87 -21.88
C LEU A 70 -18.69 -14.74 -21.86
N PHE A 71 -19.47 -14.67 -20.79
CA PHE A 71 -20.84 -15.19 -20.81
C PHE A 71 -21.63 -14.31 -21.78
N SER A 72 -21.92 -14.84 -22.97
CA SER A 72 -22.87 -14.22 -23.88
C SER A 72 -24.24 -14.26 -23.19
N ILE A 73 -24.73 -13.09 -22.79
CA ILE A 73 -26.10 -12.92 -22.32
C ILE A 73 -26.97 -13.08 -23.58
N ASN A 74 -27.61 -14.25 -23.72
CA ASN A 74 -28.69 -14.47 -24.67
C ASN A 74 -29.96 -13.79 -24.20
#